data_AF-A0A059LKS0-F1
#
_entry.id   AF-A0A059LKS0-F1
#
_cell.length_a   1.000
_cell.length_b   1.000
_cell.length_c   1.000
_cell.angle_alpha   90.00
_cell.angle_beta   90.00
_cell.angle_gamma   90.00
#
_symmetry.space_group_name_H-M   'P 1'
#
loop_
_entity.id
_entity.type
_entity.pdbx_description
1 polymer ?
#
loop_
_entity_poly.entity_id
_entity_poly.type
_entity_poly.pdbx_seq_one_letter_code
_entity_poly.pdbx_strand_id
1 'polypeptide(L)'
;MVVAAEIVRGRKRPYLAGVSVVEPRWLPELCPALTRVEESPMQVPEPAYDARADAVLAHFAASFGPHAWPLPPVQKPLLRGSDAPRRRAEAFALALLAGEVFSDFGRLANALRVGLADLRGAGVRARVQLNELVHALEAEKVDSRAALLARLRLKPHLLARELAAMYRPGVDLQPALRSMRKAAQGI
;
A
#
# COMPACT_ATOMS: atom_id res chain seq x y z
N MET A 1 13.14 20.50 -13.46
CA MET A 1 12.36 21.06 -14.59
C MET A 1 12.29 22.57 -14.38
N VAL A 2 11.95 23.37 -15.39
CA VAL A 2 11.79 24.82 -15.23
C VAL A 2 10.43 25.28 -15.72
N VAL A 3 9.87 26.27 -15.05
CA VAL A 3 8.68 27.00 -15.49
C VAL A 3 9.10 28.43 -15.78
N ALA A 4 8.63 28.99 -16.88
CA ALA A 4 8.91 30.36 -17.28
C ALA A 4 7.59 31.13 -17.34
N ALA A 5 7.61 32.40 -16.92
CA ALA A 5 6.46 33.28 -17.01
C ALA A 5 6.13 33.62 -18.48
N GLU A 6 7.16 33.80 -19.31
CA GLU A 6 6.99 34.11 -20.72
C GLU A 6 8.17 33.63 -21.58
N ILE A 7 7.90 33.49 -22.88
CA ILE A 7 8.91 33.19 -23.91
C ILE A 7 9.11 34.45 -24.76
N VAL A 8 10.26 35.09 -24.60
CA VAL A 8 10.61 36.32 -25.33
C VAL A 8 11.33 35.96 -26.64
N ARG A 9 10.78 36.38 -27.77
CA ARG A 9 11.39 36.16 -29.09
C ARG A 9 12.55 37.13 -29.32
N GLY A 10 13.78 36.63 -29.21
CA GLY A 10 14.99 37.39 -29.58
C GLY A 10 15.29 37.33 -31.09
N ARG A 11 16.21 38.18 -31.56
CA ARG A 11 16.60 38.25 -32.99
C ARG A 11 17.20 36.96 -33.56
N LYS A 12 17.89 36.15 -32.75
CA LYS A 12 18.57 34.91 -33.18
C LYS A 12 17.93 33.64 -32.61
N ARG A 13 17.34 33.72 -31.41
CA ARG A 13 16.72 32.59 -30.71
C ARG A 13 15.74 33.08 -29.65
N PRO A 14 14.72 32.28 -29.29
CA PRO A 14 13.85 32.57 -28.17
C PRO A 14 14.58 32.43 -26.83
N TYR A 15 14.15 33.20 -25.83
CA TYR A 15 14.62 33.15 -24.45
C TYR A 15 13.45 32.95 -23.50
N LEU A 16 13.71 32.31 -22.36
CA LEU A 16 12.74 32.19 -21.27
C LEU A 16 12.97 33.32 -20.27
N ALA A 17 11.92 34.06 -19.90
CA ALA A 17 11.99 35.09 -18.87
C ALA A 17 11.12 34.70 -17.66
N GLY A 18 11.52 35.16 -16.47
CA GLY A 18 10.88 34.78 -15.21
C GLY A 18 10.99 33.28 -14.91
N VAL A 19 12.19 32.71 -15.05
CA VAL A 19 12.41 31.26 -14.91
C VAL A 19 12.49 30.86 -13.43
N SER A 20 11.72 29.85 -13.04
CA SER A 20 11.77 29.22 -11.72
C SER A 20 12.01 27.72 -11.85
N VAL A 21 12.78 27.15 -10.93
CA VAL A 21 13.04 25.72 -10.87
C VAL A 21 11.87 25.03 -10.18
N VAL A 22 11.41 23.93 -10.77
CA VAL A 22 10.33 23.10 -10.22
C VAL A 22 10.79 21.65 -10.15
N GLU A 23 10.52 21.01 -9.02
CA GLU A 23 10.70 19.58 -8.85
C GLU A 23 9.60 18.80 -9.59
N PRO A 24 9.95 17.82 -10.44
CA PRO A 24 8.96 17.07 -11.21
C PRO A 24 7.87 16.40 -10.35
N ARG A 25 8.19 16.02 -9.11
CA ARG A 25 7.26 15.37 -8.18
C ARG A 25 6.09 16.26 -7.75
N TRP A 26 6.22 17.58 -7.88
CA TRP A 26 5.15 18.53 -7.52
C TRP A 26 4.12 18.71 -8.63
N LEU A 27 4.45 18.33 -9.86
CA LEU A 27 3.59 18.59 -11.03
C LEU A 27 2.23 17.90 -10.98
N PRO A 28 2.10 16.64 -10.49
CA PRO A 28 0.79 16.01 -10.35
C PRO A 28 -0.16 16.79 -9.42
N GLU A 29 0.38 17.47 -8.41
CA GLU A 29 -0.40 18.26 -7.45
C GLU A 29 -0.66 19.68 -7.96
N LEU A 30 0.35 20.34 -8.54
CA LEU A 30 0.27 21.73 -9.01
C LEU A 30 -0.50 21.88 -10.33
N CYS A 31 -0.42 20.88 -11.21
CA CYS A 31 -0.97 20.94 -12.57
C CYS A 31 -1.66 19.61 -12.94
N PRO A 32 -2.70 19.19 -12.21
CA PRO A 32 -3.35 17.90 -12.44
C PRO A 32 -3.97 17.79 -13.85
N ALA A 33 -4.46 18.90 -14.42
CA ALA A 33 -5.05 18.93 -15.75
C ALA A 33 -4.06 18.57 -16.88
N LEU A 34 -2.75 18.77 -16.64
CA LEU A 34 -1.69 18.44 -17.60
C LEU A 34 -0.93 17.17 -17.22
N THR A 35 -1.29 16.53 -16.11
CA THR A 35 -0.63 15.31 -15.65
C THR A 35 -1.52 14.12 -15.94
N ARG A 36 -0.96 13.14 -16.66
CA ARG A 36 -1.61 11.85 -16.85
C ARG A 36 -0.97 10.85 -15.90
N VAL A 37 -1.78 10.28 -15.01
CA VAL A 37 -1.38 9.17 -14.16
C VAL A 37 -2.03 7.91 -14.71
N GLU A 38 -1.23 6.86 -14.90
CA GLU A 38 -1.73 5.58 -15.37
C GLU A 38 -2.69 4.97 -14.34
N GLU A 39 -3.74 4.30 -14.80
CA GLU A 39 -4.73 3.65 -13.92
C GLU A 39 -4.20 2.36 -13.31
N SER A 40 -3.29 1.69 -14.02
CA SER A 40 -2.69 0.44 -13.57
C SER A 40 -1.50 0.69 -12.64
N PRO A 41 -1.46 0.05 -11.46
CA PRO A 41 -0.31 0.17 -10.57
C PRO A 41 0.91 -0.51 -11.19
N MET A 42 2.08 0.06 -10.90
CA MET A 42 3.35 -0.52 -11.27
C MET A 42 3.55 -1.90 -10.62
N GLN A 43 4.34 -2.76 -11.27
CA GLN A 43 4.69 -4.06 -10.70
C GLN A 43 5.74 -3.91 -9.59
N VAL A 44 6.68 -2.97 -9.78
CA VAL A 44 7.77 -2.65 -8.85
C VAL A 44 7.79 -1.13 -8.66
N PRO A 45 7.74 -0.60 -7.41
CA PRO A 45 7.66 -1.33 -6.15
C PRO A 45 6.29 -1.99 -5.93
N GLU A 46 6.26 -3.04 -5.10
CA GLU A 46 5.00 -3.68 -4.73
C GLU A 46 4.13 -2.76 -3.85
N PRO A 47 2.79 -2.90 -3.92
CA PRO A 47 1.89 -2.19 -3.02
C PRO A 47 2.21 -2.50 -1.56
N ALA A 48 2.22 -1.46 -0.73
CA ALA A 48 2.49 -1.56 0.69
C ALA A 48 1.41 -0.82 1.48
N TYR A 49 1.04 -1.36 2.62
CA TYR A 49 0.11 -0.71 3.52
C TYR A 49 0.79 0.46 4.25
N ASP A 50 0.12 1.60 4.30
CA ASP A 50 0.56 2.76 5.08
C ASP A 50 -0.36 2.93 6.29
N ALA A 51 0.22 2.81 7.49
CA ALA A 51 -0.53 2.88 8.74
C ALA A 51 -1.08 4.28 9.06
N ARG A 52 -0.51 5.35 8.49
CA ARG A 52 -1.01 6.73 8.69
C ARG A 52 -2.21 7.01 7.81
N ALA A 53 -2.18 6.53 6.57
CA ALA A 53 -3.28 6.64 5.62
C ALA A 53 -4.38 5.59 5.83
N ASP A 54 -4.14 4.55 6.64
CA ASP A 54 -5.01 3.38 6.81
C ASP A 54 -5.41 2.75 5.47
N ALA A 55 -4.44 2.67 4.54
CA ALA A 55 -4.68 2.26 3.17
C ALA A 55 -3.47 1.57 2.54
N VAL A 56 -3.73 0.65 1.60
CA VAL A 56 -2.69 0.10 0.74
C VAL A 56 -2.35 1.11 -0.34
N LEU A 57 -1.09 1.54 -0.38
CA LEU A 57 -0.56 2.48 -1.35
C LEU A 57 0.20 1.71 -2.44
N ALA A 58 0.02 2.12 -3.69
CA ALA A 58 0.74 1.61 -4.84
C ALA A 58 1.39 2.77 -5.61
N HIS A 59 2.40 2.44 -6.41
CA HIS A 59 3.07 3.40 -7.28
C HIS A 59 2.44 3.34 -8.67
N PHE A 60 2.24 4.50 -9.27
CA PHE A 60 1.66 4.66 -10.60
C PHE A 60 2.61 5.45 -11.46
N ALA A 61 2.80 5.01 -12.71
CA ALA A 61 3.55 5.78 -13.69
C ALA A 61 2.78 7.07 -14.00
N ALA A 62 3.52 8.15 -14.20
CA ALA A 62 2.94 9.44 -14.54
C ALA A 62 3.73 10.12 -15.67
N SER A 63 3.02 10.91 -16.44
CA SER A 63 3.57 11.72 -17.51
C SER A 63 2.96 13.11 -17.53
N PHE A 64 3.67 14.07 -18.13
CA PHE A 64 3.29 15.47 -18.14
C PHE A 64 3.15 16.02 -19.56
N GLY A 65 2.05 16.73 -19.78
CA GLY A 65 1.76 17.53 -20.97
C GLY A 65 1.50 16.72 -22.25
N PRO A 66 1.32 17.41 -23.38
CA PRO A 66 1.01 16.79 -24.68
C PRO A 66 2.11 15.85 -25.20
N HIS A 67 3.35 16.07 -24.75
CA HIS A 67 4.51 15.26 -25.15
C HIS A 67 4.79 14.08 -24.21
N ALA A 68 3.90 13.83 -23.24
CA ALA A 68 3.99 12.73 -22.29
C ALA A 68 5.38 12.61 -21.61
N TRP A 69 5.93 13.73 -21.15
CA TRP A 69 7.23 13.71 -20.48
C TRP A 69 7.17 12.84 -19.23
N PRO A 70 8.11 11.89 -19.05
CA PRO A 70 8.05 10.98 -17.92
C PRO A 70 8.25 11.73 -16.61
N LEU A 71 7.36 11.45 -15.65
CA LEU A 71 7.47 11.94 -14.28
C LEU A 71 7.93 10.83 -13.33
N PRO A 72 8.48 11.18 -12.16
CA PRO A 72 8.67 10.23 -11.08
C PRO A 72 7.35 9.51 -10.74
N PRO A 73 7.39 8.22 -10.38
CA PRO A 73 6.19 7.50 -9.96
C PRO A 73 5.47 8.21 -8.81
N VAL A 74 4.14 8.25 -8.91
CA VAL A 74 3.28 8.85 -7.88
C VAL A 74 2.70 7.75 -7.01
N GLN A 75 2.74 7.95 -5.70
CA GLN A 75 2.16 7.02 -4.74
C GLN A 75 0.71 7.41 -4.47
N LYS A 76 -0.23 6.49 -4.67
CA LYS A 76 -1.67 6.71 -4.44
C LYS A 76 -2.32 5.49 -3.79
N PRO A 77 -3.44 5.66 -3.08
CA PRO A 77 -4.22 4.52 -2.57
C PRO A 77 -4.67 3.62 -3.70
N LEU A 78 -4.46 2.31 -3.52
CA LEU A 78 -4.99 1.30 -4.42
C LEU A 78 -6.50 1.16 -4.12
N LEU A 79 -7.33 1.75 -4.98
CA LEU A 79 -8.77 1.86 -4.75
C LEU A 79 -9.46 0.48 -4.77
N ARG A 80 -10.55 0.34 -4.00
CA ARG A 80 -11.29 -0.92 -3.89
C ARG A 80 -11.86 -1.44 -5.21
N GLY A 81 -12.21 -0.53 -6.12
CA GLY A 81 -12.75 -0.83 -7.45
C GLY A 81 -11.71 -1.14 -8.53
N SER A 82 -10.40 -1.12 -8.21
CA SER A 82 -9.38 -1.58 -9.15
C SER A 82 -9.35 -3.11 -9.21
N ASP A 83 -8.92 -3.68 -10.35
CA ASP A 83 -8.76 -5.13 -10.63
C ASP A 83 -7.67 -5.83 -9.79
N ALA A 84 -7.38 -5.34 -8.58
CA ALA A 84 -6.33 -5.84 -7.71
C ALA A 84 -6.78 -6.10 -6.25
N PRO A 85 -7.95 -6.72 -5.98
CA PRO A 85 -8.40 -7.02 -4.62
C PRO A 85 -7.43 -7.92 -3.85
N ARG A 86 -6.90 -8.95 -4.52
CA ARG A 86 -5.91 -9.86 -3.96
C ARG A 86 -4.61 -9.17 -3.56
N ARG A 87 -4.09 -8.25 -4.40
CA ARG A 87 -2.84 -7.49 -4.08
C ARG A 87 -3.03 -6.57 -2.87
N ARG A 88 -4.22 -5.99 -2.69
CA ARG A 88 -4.54 -5.20 -1.49
C ARG A 88 -4.57 -6.07 -0.24
N ALA A 89 -5.28 -7.19 -0.30
CA ALA A 89 -5.37 -8.14 0.80
C ALA A 89 -3.98 -8.69 1.19
N GLU A 90 -3.12 -8.97 0.21
CA GLU A 90 -1.75 -9.41 0.42
C GLU A 90 -0.87 -8.34 1.10
N ALA A 91 -0.88 -7.11 0.58
CA ALA A 91 -0.14 -6.00 1.19
C ALA A 91 -0.60 -5.73 2.63
N PHE A 92 -1.91 -5.77 2.88
CA PHE A 92 -2.48 -5.62 4.22
C PHE A 92 -2.11 -6.79 5.14
N ALA A 93 -2.16 -8.03 4.65
CA ALA A 93 -1.76 -9.22 5.41
C ALA A 93 -0.29 -9.13 5.86
N LEU A 94 0.60 -8.73 4.95
CA LEU A 94 2.03 -8.57 5.26
C LEU A 94 2.25 -7.51 6.33
N ALA A 95 1.56 -6.37 6.24
CA ALA A 95 1.66 -5.31 7.24
C ALA A 95 1.07 -5.71 8.60
N LEU A 96 0.00 -6.52 8.60
CA LEU A 96 -0.57 -7.09 9.82
C LEU A 96 0.45 -8.01 10.52
N LEU A 97 1.09 -8.91 9.77
CA LEU A 97 2.10 -9.84 10.29
C LEU A 97 3.40 -9.13 10.71
N ALA A 98 3.74 -8.02 10.04
CA ALA A 98 4.87 -7.16 10.43
C ALA A 98 4.59 -6.34 11.70
N GLY A 99 3.34 -6.29 12.15
CA GLY A 99 2.94 -5.48 13.31
C GLY A 99 2.75 -4.00 13.00
N GLU A 100 2.68 -3.63 11.72
CA GLU A 100 2.43 -2.25 11.26
C GLU A 100 0.97 -1.84 11.51
N VAL A 101 0.05 -2.82 11.54
CA VAL A 101 -1.39 -2.60 11.85
C VAL A 101 -1.66 -2.66 13.36
N PHE A 102 -1.08 -3.66 14.03
CA PHE A 102 -1.09 -3.79 15.49
C PHE A 102 0.29 -4.23 15.99
N SER A 103 0.88 -3.43 16.86
CA SER A 103 2.24 -3.64 17.38
C SER A 103 2.44 -4.98 18.11
N ASP A 104 1.38 -5.57 18.67
CA ASP A 104 1.43 -6.88 19.34
C ASP A 104 1.86 -8.01 18.38
N PHE A 105 1.50 -7.94 17.10
CA PHE A 105 1.99 -8.88 16.09
C PHE A 105 3.47 -8.67 15.75
N GLY A 106 3.99 -7.44 15.91
CA GLY A 106 5.40 -7.14 15.70
C GLY A 106 6.32 -7.91 16.66
N ARG A 107 5.86 -8.18 17.89
CA ARG A 107 6.59 -9.02 18.86
C ARG A 107 6.64 -10.49 18.44
N LEU A 108 5.67 -10.92 17.65
CA LEU A 108 5.51 -12.29 17.18
C LEU A 108 6.11 -12.51 15.78
N ALA A 109 6.57 -11.46 15.10
CA ALA A 109 7.12 -11.52 13.74
C ALA A 109 8.22 -12.59 13.57
N ASN A 110 9.10 -12.77 14.57
CA ASN A 110 10.16 -13.77 14.54
C ASN A 110 9.66 -15.22 14.73
N ALA A 111 8.43 -15.38 15.19
CA ALA A 111 7.80 -16.68 15.44
C ALA A 111 6.98 -17.19 14.24
N LEU A 112 7.01 -16.47 13.11
CA LEU A 112 6.40 -16.91 11.86
C LEU A 112 7.07 -18.19 11.32
N ARG A 113 6.30 -19.01 10.62
CA ARG A 113 6.80 -20.23 9.95
C ARG A 113 7.75 -19.90 8.80
N VAL A 114 7.48 -18.80 8.10
CA VAL A 114 8.27 -18.24 7.02
C VAL A 114 8.61 -16.80 7.40
N GLY A 115 9.86 -16.39 7.26
CA GLY A 115 10.29 -15.05 7.69
C GLY A 115 9.60 -13.95 6.89
N LEU A 116 9.40 -12.76 7.48
CA LEU A 116 8.75 -11.64 6.79
C LEU A 116 9.48 -11.20 5.52
N ALA A 117 10.81 -11.28 5.50
CA ALA A 117 11.59 -10.97 4.30
C ALA A 117 11.26 -11.94 3.15
N ASP A 118 11.12 -13.24 3.45
CA ASP A 118 10.74 -14.25 2.48
C ASP A 118 9.28 -14.13 2.06
N LEU A 119 8.40 -13.73 3.00
CA LEU A 119 6.97 -13.48 2.74
C LEU A 119 6.73 -12.28 1.83
N ARG A 120 7.56 -11.23 1.96
CA ARG A 120 7.59 -10.08 1.04
C ARG A 120 8.25 -10.44 -0.31
N GLY A 121 8.99 -11.53 -0.36
CA GLY A 121 9.58 -12.04 -1.59
C GLY A 121 8.60 -12.88 -2.41
N ALA A 122 8.95 -13.14 -3.66
CA ALA A 122 8.15 -13.95 -4.58
C ALA A 122 8.25 -15.47 -4.35
N GLY A 123 8.58 -15.93 -3.14
CA GLY A 123 8.83 -17.34 -2.84
C GLY A 123 7.56 -18.20 -2.89
N VAL A 124 7.62 -19.38 -3.51
CA VAL A 124 6.46 -20.29 -3.66
C VAL A 124 5.88 -20.70 -2.30
N ARG A 125 6.75 -21.07 -1.34
CA ARG A 125 6.32 -21.46 0.02
C ARG A 125 5.66 -20.32 0.79
N ALA A 126 6.20 -19.10 0.64
CA ALA A 126 5.62 -17.89 1.21
C ALA A 126 4.22 -17.63 0.65
N ARG A 127 4.06 -17.70 -0.68
CA ARG A 127 2.77 -17.49 -1.35
C ARG A 127 1.72 -18.52 -0.96
N VAL A 128 2.08 -19.81 -0.89
CA VAL A 128 1.16 -20.87 -0.44
C VAL A 128 0.70 -20.62 1.00
N GLN A 129 1.63 -20.24 1.87
CA GLN A 129 1.33 -19.98 3.28
C GLN A 129 0.43 -18.74 3.46
N LEU A 130 0.63 -17.69 2.66
CA LEU A 130 -0.20 -16.48 2.70
C LEU A 130 -1.58 -16.67 2.05
N ASN A 131 -1.73 -17.61 1.13
CA ASN A 131 -2.91 -17.70 0.27
C ASN A 131 -4.22 -17.81 1.05
N GLU A 132 -4.27 -18.64 2.10
CA GLU A 132 -5.46 -18.80 2.95
C GLU A 132 -5.83 -17.50 3.68
N LEU A 133 -4.83 -16.82 4.24
CA LEU A 133 -5.03 -15.54 4.95
C LEU A 133 -5.49 -14.45 3.99
N VAL A 134 -4.85 -14.35 2.82
CA VAL A 134 -5.19 -13.39 1.78
C VAL A 134 -6.60 -13.64 1.25
N HIS A 135 -6.97 -14.90 1.03
CA HIS A 135 -8.30 -15.27 0.55
C HIS A 135 -9.39 -14.91 1.57
N ALA A 136 -9.15 -15.16 2.86
CA ALA A 136 -10.08 -14.77 3.92
C ALA A 136 -10.26 -13.25 4.03
N LEU A 137 -9.18 -12.49 3.89
CA LEU A 137 -9.20 -11.02 3.87
C LEU A 137 -9.94 -10.48 2.64
N GLU A 138 -9.69 -11.07 1.47
CA GLU A 138 -10.35 -10.72 0.22
C GLU A 138 -11.86 -10.96 0.28
N ALA A 139 -12.28 -12.14 0.78
CA ALA A 139 -13.68 -12.51 0.92
C ALA A 139 -14.46 -11.54 1.84
N GLU A 140 -13.85 -11.10 2.93
CA GLU A 140 -14.46 -10.15 3.88
C GLU A 140 -14.26 -8.68 3.48
N LYS A 141 -13.54 -8.42 2.38
CA LYS A 141 -13.18 -7.09 1.85
C LYS A 141 -12.41 -6.25 2.88
N VAL A 142 -11.43 -6.88 3.52
CA VAL A 142 -10.57 -6.27 4.54
C VAL A 142 -9.22 -5.89 3.92
N ASP A 143 -8.99 -4.59 3.79
CA ASP A 143 -7.77 -3.99 3.25
C ASP A 143 -7.24 -2.82 4.10
N SER A 144 -7.86 -2.57 5.26
CA SER A 144 -7.47 -1.52 6.20
C SER A 144 -7.75 -1.93 7.65
N ARG A 145 -7.11 -1.23 8.60
CA ARG A 145 -7.36 -1.41 10.03
C ARG A 145 -8.81 -1.13 10.36
N ALA A 146 -9.37 -0.03 9.85
CA ALA A 146 -10.79 0.29 10.09
C ALA A 146 -11.73 -0.81 9.57
N ALA A 147 -11.46 -1.34 8.36
CA ALA A 147 -12.25 -2.42 7.77
C ALA A 147 -12.16 -3.71 8.60
N LEU A 148 -10.95 -4.05 9.07
CA LEU A 148 -10.72 -5.22 9.92
C LEU A 148 -11.47 -5.09 11.24
N LEU A 149 -11.38 -3.95 11.93
CA LEU A 149 -12.08 -3.71 13.19
C LEU A 149 -13.61 -3.78 13.01
N ALA A 150 -14.14 -3.20 11.93
CA ALA A 150 -15.56 -3.28 11.61
C ALA A 150 -16.04 -4.73 11.42
N ARG A 151 -15.25 -5.56 10.74
CA ARG A 151 -15.57 -6.99 10.56
C ARG A 151 -15.41 -7.80 11.83
N LEU A 152 -14.42 -7.50 12.66
CA LEU A 152 -14.20 -8.16 13.95
C LEU A 152 -15.35 -7.91 14.95
N ARG A 153 -16.03 -6.76 14.85
CA ARG A 153 -17.26 -6.50 15.64
C ARG A 153 -18.37 -7.49 15.32
N LEU A 154 -18.49 -7.89 14.05
CA LEU A 154 -19.50 -8.85 13.59
C LEU A 154 -19.06 -10.30 13.83
N LYS A 155 -17.77 -10.58 13.60
CA LYS A 155 -17.17 -11.92 13.72
C LYS A 155 -15.90 -11.83 14.59
N PRO A 156 -16.00 -12.01 15.92
CA PRO A 156 -14.85 -11.86 16.83
C PRO A 156 -13.70 -12.84 16.56
N HIS A 157 -14.01 -13.99 15.96
CA HIS A 157 -13.04 -15.04 15.63
C HIS A 157 -12.52 -14.97 14.19
N LEU A 158 -12.82 -13.89 13.47
CA LEU A 158 -12.34 -13.69 12.11
C LEU A 158 -10.80 -13.78 12.04
N LEU A 159 -10.29 -14.51 11.06
CA LEU A 159 -8.86 -14.74 10.80
C LEU A 159 -8.09 -15.49 11.89
N ALA A 160 -8.72 -15.92 12.99
CA ALA A 160 -7.98 -16.54 14.10
C ALA A 160 -7.28 -17.85 13.68
N ARG A 161 -7.92 -18.64 12.82
CA ARG A 161 -7.38 -19.89 12.28
C ARG A 161 -6.27 -19.62 11.28
N GLU A 162 -6.52 -18.69 10.36
CA GLU A 162 -5.61 -18.31 9.28
C GLU A 162 -4.34 -17.67 9.86
N LEU A 163 -4.48 -16.80 10.85
CA LEU A 163 -3.34 -16.24 11.59
C LEU A 163 -2.59 -17.32 12.36
N ALA A 164 -3.28 -18.22 13.07
CA ALA A 164 -2.60 -19.31 13.80
C ALA A 164 -1.76 -20.20 12.87
N ALA A 165 -2.23 -20.44 11.65
CA ALA A 165 -1.50 -21.20 10.65
C ALA A 165 -0.19 -20.51 10.20
N MET A 166 -0.06 -19.18 10.33
CA MET A 166 1.15 -18.43 9.96
C MET A 166 2.31 -18.60 10.94
N TYR A 167 2.03 -18.98 12.19
CA TYR A 167 3.03 -19.08 13.26
C TYR A 167 3.48 -20.52 13.51
N ARG A 168 4.66 -20.67 14.12
CA ARG A 168 5.17 -21.98 14.51
C ARG A 168 4.25 -22.62 15.58
N PRO A 169 4.15 -23.95 15.63
CA PRO A 169 3.41 -24.63 16.69
C PRO A 169 3.93 -24.22 18.07
N GLY A 170 3.02 -24.00 19.03
CA GLY A 170 3.35 -23.66 20.42
C GLY A 170 3.48 -22.16 20.73
N VAL A 171 3.31 -21.28 19.74
CA VAL A 171 3.30 -19.83 19.95
C VAL A 171 1.94 -19.40 20.52
N ASP A 172 1.95 -18.70 21.65
CA ASP A 172 0.72 -18.13 22.22
C ASP A 172 0.33 -16.84 21.50
N LEU A 173 -0.70 -16.93 20.65
CA LEU A 173 -1.27 -15.80 19.93
C LEU A 173 -2.44 -15.15 20.69
N GLN A 174 -2.90 -15.73 21.80
CA GLN A 174 -4.07 -15.25 22.53
C GLN A 174 -3.92 -13.81 23.04
N PRO A 175 -2.74 -13.33 23.48
CA PRO A 175 -2.57 -11.93 23.88
C PRO A 175 -2.83 -10.98 22.70
N ALA A 176 -2.23 -11.24 21.53
CA ALA A 176 -2.39 -10.41 20.35
C ALA A 176 -3.83 -10.45 19.80
N LEU A 177 -4.44 -11.63 19.75
CA LEU A 177 -5.85 -11.77 19.34
C LEU A 177 -6.82 -11.07 20.29
N ARG A 178 -6.56 -11.11 21.60
CA ARG A 178 -7.36 -10.38 22.60
C ARG A 178 -7.23 -8.87 22.43
N SER A 179 -6.01 -8.37 22.23
CA SER A 179 -5.75 -6.95 21.97
C SER A 179 -6.47 -6.46 20.71
N MET A 180 -6.38 -7.23 19.62
CA MET A 180 -7.07 -6.96 18.36
C MET A 180 -8.60 -6.91 18.53
N ARG A 181 -9.18 -7.82 19.34
CA ARG A 181 -10.62 -7.82 19.65
C ARG A 181 -11.03 -6.64 20.53
N LYS A 182 -10.23 -6.29 21.54
CA LYS A 182 -10.46 -5.12 22.40
C LYS A 182 -10.46 -3.83 21.58
N ALA A 183 -9.50 -3.69 20.67
CA ALA A 183 -9.44 -2.57 19.73
C ALA A 183 -10.70 -2.48 18.86
N ALA A 184 -11.34 -3.60 18.52
CA ALA A 184 -12.61 -3.59 17.79
C ALA A 184 -13.77 -3.11 18.68
N GLN A 185 -13.76 -3.42 19.97
CA GLN A 185 -14.77 -3.01 20.95
C GLN A 185 -14.62 -1.55 21.40
N GLY A 186 -13.51 -0.88 21.08
CA GLY A 186 -13.28 0.53 21.41
C GLY A 186 -12.94 0.78 22.89
N ILE A 187 -12.44 -0.25 23.58
CA ILE A 187 -11.99 -0.21 24.98
C ILE A 187 -10.47 -0.28 25.03
#